data_AF-Q7MCC6-F1
#
_entry.id   AF-Q7MCC6-F1
#
_cell.length_a   1.000
_cell.length_b   1.000
_cell.length_c   1.000
_cell.angle_alpha   90.00
_cell.angle_beta   90.00
_cell.angle_gamma   90.00
#
_symmetry.space_group_name_H-M   'P 1'
#
loop_
_entity.id
_entity.type
_entity.pdbx_description
1 polymer ?
#
loop_
_entity_poly.entity_id
_entity_poly.type
_entity_poly.pdbx_seq_one_letter_code
_entity_poly.pdbx_strand_id
1 'polypeptide(L)'
;MKNGAERVNVAVSDQEIEKMDMLLKSIDTDMAVSMSYVRRAQGVSFEQLESRFSGINGSTLKRYMQQSYPSMRPIHVVAALTWVMMVPMTTFYYGLKMKEQYRGMDDKAIEALLCIGRLPSDQFNLYLELVANLMDEATRQEFLAFKADLESQCSLLANYNDLLPPPVLDIHAFAIDYYRSVAITVKRFREEYNIPVETISRVLGLSEYQYHILEDVNKIRDFPVAIGFRVKLGFHLSSHVNFTSEMRQFPEFHQLRQVQHVRDMLIVEAMSKLRGVKKKSAIEILSHLSKVYI
;
A
#
# COMPACT_ATOMS: atom_id res chain seq x y z
N MET A 1 -2.96 -10.35 -15.17
CA MET A 1 -1.49 -10.25 -15.38
C MET A 1 -1.00 -11.46 -16.17
N LYS A 2 -0.68 -11.30 -17.45
CA LYS A 2 0.24 -12.23 -18.11
C LYS A 2 1.65 -11.86 -17.62
N ASN A 3 2.31 -12.78 -16.92
CA ASN A 3 3.69 -12.64 -16.48
C ASN A 3 4.60 -12.49 -17.71
N GLY A 4 4.84 -11.26 -18.16
CA GLY A 4 6.16 -10.94 -18.67
C GLY A 4 7.10 -11.18 -17.49
N ALA A 5 8.00 -12.16 -17.61
CA ALA A 5 8.84 -12.61 -16.51
C ALA A 5 9.47 -11.39 -15.80
N GLU A 6 8.97 -11.07 -14.60
CA GLU A 6 9.62 -10.08 -13.75
C GLU A 6 11.05 -10.56 -13.57
N ARG A 7 12.03 -9.79 -14.03
CA ARG A 7 13.43 -10.11 -13.80
C ARG A 7 13.73 -9.87 -12.33
N VAL A 8 13.46 -10.86 -11.49
CA VAL A 8 13.86 -10.85 -10.08
C VAL A 8 15.38 -10.96 -10.03
N ASN A 9 16.04 -9.93 -9.50
CA ASN A 9 17.47 -10.01 -9.25
C ASN A 9 17.68 -10.84 -7.98
N VAL A 10 18.17 -12.07 -8.16
CA VAL A 10 18.46 -13.01 -7.06
C VAL A 10 19.77 -12.66 -6.35
N ALA A 11 20.67 -11.92 -7.01
CA ALA A 11 21.95 -11.49 -6.45
C ALA A 11 21.84 -10.06 -5.91
N VAL A 12 21.39 -9.93 -4.66
CA VAL A 12 21.46 -8.66 -3.93
C VAL A 12 22.83 -8.56 -3.26
N SER A 13 23.62 -7.57 -3.65
CA SER A 13 24.95 -7.31 -3.11
C SER A 13 24.88 -6.77 -1.67
N ASP A 14 25.96 -6.97 -0.90
CA ASP A 14 26.08 -6.40 0.46
C ASP A 14 25.91 -4.88 0.46
N GLN A 15 26.41 -4.21 -0.59
CA GLN A 15 26.24 -2.76 -0.78
C GLN A 15 24.77 -2.35 -0.95
N GLU A 16 23.95 -3.17 -1.64
CA GLU A 16 22.52 -2.93 -1.76
C GLU A 16 21.79 -3.14 -0.42
N ILE A 17 22.21 -4.13 0.37
CA ILE A 17 21.67 -4.36 1.72
C ILE A 17 22.01 -3.17 2.63
N GLU A 18 23.25 -2.72 2.66
CA GLU A 18 23.67 -1.54 3.45
C GLU A 18 22.90 -0.28 3.01
N LYS A 19 22.68 -0.10 1.71
CA LYS A 19 21.87 1.00 1.18
C LYS A 19 20.42 0.90 1.67
N MET A 20 19.82 -0.30 1.68
CA MET A 20 18.48 -0.50 2.25
C MET A 20 18.45 -0.20 3.75
N ASP A 21 19.46 -0.63 4.50
CA ASP A 21 19.56 -0.36 5.94
C ASP A 21 19.62 1.14 6.23
N MET A 22 20.39 1.88 5.43
CA MET A 22 20.46 3.33 5.52
C MET A 22 19.15 4.02 5.13
N LEU A 23 18.51 3.58 4.04
CA LEU A 23 17.22 4.12 3.58
C LEU A 23 16.09 3.86 4.59
N LEU A 24 16.12 2.72 5.28
CA LEU A 24 15.06 2.30 6.20
C LEU A 24 15.40 2.56 7.66
N LYS A 25 16.51 3.25 7.97
CA LYS A 25 16.96 3.52 9.33
C LYS A 25 15.91 4.24 10.19
N SER A 26 15.11 5.12 9.58
CA SER A 26 14.04 5.89 10.23
C SER A 26 12.64 5.34 9.98
N ILE A 27 12.51 4.14 9.40
CA ILE A 27 11.23 3.62 8.91
C ILE A 27 10.12 3.64 9.96
N ASP A 28 10.41 3.25 11.19
CA ASP A 28 9.42 3.23 12.26
C ASP A 28 8.88 4.62 12.61
N THR A 29 9.77 5.62 12.66
CA THR A 29 9.41 7.03 12.89
C THR A 29 8.63 7.58 11.70
N ASP A 30 9.09 7.31 10.47
CA ASP A 30 8.46 7.80 9.25
C ASP A 30 7.05 7.21 9.05
N MET A 31 6.88 5.94 9.42
CA MET A 31 5.57 5.28 9.45
C MET A 31 4.66 5.89 10.52
N ALA A 32 5.17 6.19 11.72
CA ALA A 32 4.38 6.87 12.76
C ALA A 32 3.87 8.23 12.29
N VAL A 33 4.76 9.04 11.69
CA VAL A 33 4.42 10.34 11.11
C VAL A 33 3.37 10.19 10.02
N SER A 34 3.56 9.24 9.11
CA SER A 34 2.66 9.03 7.98
C SER A 34 1.28 8.57 8.42
N MET A 35 1.18 7.58 9.30
CA MET A 35 -0.11 7.14 9.85
C MET A 35 -0.84 8.27 10.58
N SER A 36 -0.11 9.06 11.37
CA SER A 36 -0.64 10.22 12.09
C SER A 36 -1.13 11.31 11.13
N TYR A 37 -0.38 11.56 10.06
CA TYR A 37 -0.74 12.52 9.01
C TYR A 37 -1.99 12.09 8.28
N VAL A 38 -2.05 10.85 7.77
CA VAL A 38 -3.21 10.35 7.03
C VAL A 38 -4.47 10.43 7.90
N ARG A 39 -4.41 9.95 9.15
CA ARG A 39 -5.54 10.05 10.08
C ARG A 39 -6.05 11.48 10.21
N ARG A 40 -5.15 12.46 10.41
CA ARG A 40 -5.50 13.89 10.53
C ARG A 40 -6.07 14.45 9.24
N ALA A 41 -5.43 14.18 8.09
CA ALA A 41 -5.88 14.65 6.78
C ALA A 41 -7.29 14.16 6.45
N GLN A 42 -7.61 12.96 6.92
CA GLN A 42 -8.91 12.33 6.77
C GLN A 42 -9.95 12.72 7.82
N GLY A 43 -9.60 13.51 8.83
CA GLY A 43 -10.51 13.96 9.89
C GLY A 43 -10.95 12.87 10.88
N VAL A 44 -10.28 11.72 10.90
CA VAL A 44 -10.70 10.56 11.72
C VAL A 44 -10.20 10.71 13.16
N SER A 45 -11.08 10.68 14.15
CA SER A 45 -10.70 10.69 15.57
C SER A 45 -10.10 9.34 16.01
N PHE A 46 -9.38 9.29 17.13
CA PHE A 46 -8.89 8.01 17.65
C PHE A 46 -10.03 7.10 18.12
N GLU A 47 -11.12 7.66 18.63
CA GLU A 47 -12.32 6.91 19.06
C GLU A 47 -13.03 6.29 17.84
N GLN A 48 -13.18 7.06 16.77
CA GLN A 48 -13.72 6.54 15.49
C GLN A 48 -12.83 5.47 14.90
N LEU A 49 -11.51 5.58 15.05
CA LEU A 49 -10.60 4.54 14.58
C LEU A 49 -10.67 3.29 15.44
N GLU A 50 -10.66 3.45 16.77
CA GLU A 50 -10.77 2.36 17.74
C GLU A 50 -12.07 1.56 17.54
N SER A 51 -13.19 2.22 17.25
CA SER A 51 -14.47 1.54 17.00
C SER A 51 -14.48 0.66 15.74
N ARG A 52 -13.50 0.82 14.84
CA ARG A 52 -13.33 -0.01 13.63
C ARG A 52 -12.47 -1.25 13.86
N PHE A 53 -11.90 -1.44 15.05
CA PHE A 53 -11.05 -2.57 15.38
C PHE A 53 -11.56 -3.34 16.60
N SER A 54 -11.32 -4.65 16.60
CA SER A 54 -11.34 -5.49 17.81
C SER A 54 -9.98 -6.19 17.98
N GLY A 55 -9.66 -6.63 19.19
CA GLY A 55 -8.37 -7.27 19.53
C GLY A 55 -7.20 -6.29 19.73
N ILE A 56 -7.38 -4.99 19.49
CA ILE A 56 -6.41 -3.95 19.83
C ILE A 56 -7.13 -2.77 20.49
N ASN A 57 -6.55 -2.24 21.56
CA ASN A 57 -7.09 -1.06 22.22
C ASN A 57 -6.61 0.25 21.57
N GLY A 58 -7.41 1.31 21.71
CA GLY A 58 -7.12 2.61 21.13
C GLY A 58 -5.81 3.22 21.64
N SER A 59 -5.39 2.91 22.86
CA SER A 59 -4.09 3.38 23.38
C SER A 59 -2.90 2.78 22.61
N THR A 60 -2.98 1.52 22.19
CA THR A 60 -1.94 0.87 21.37
C THR A 60 -1.97 1.41 19.94
N LEU A 61 -3.15 1.56 19.33
CA LEU A 61 -3.29 2.23 18.03
C LEU A 61 -2.68 3.65 18.04
N LYS A 62 -2.96 4.42 19.10
CA LYS A 62 -2.39 5.76 19.29
C LYS A 62 -0.88 5.73 19.42
N ARG A 63 -0.32 4.78 20.17
CA ARG A 63 1.13 4.59 20.33
C ARG A 63 1.82 4.27 19.00
N TYR A 64 1.23 3.42 18.16
CA TYR A 64 1.80 3.17 16.82
C TYR A 64 1.90 4.44 15.96
N MET A 65 1.05 5.45 16.19
CA MET A 65 1.10 6.74 15.50
C MET A 65 1.97 7.80 16.21
N GLN A 66 2.65 7.45 17.29
CA GLN A 66 3.57 8.33 18.03
C GLN A 66 5.02 8.06 17.64
N GLN A 67 5.77 9.11 17.31
CA GLN A 67 7.20 8.99 16.97
C GLN A 67 8.04 8.48 18.15
N SER A 68 7.68 8.86 19.37
CA SER A 68 8.39 8.47 20.59
C SER A 68 8.17 7.02 21.01
N TYR A 69 7.29 6.28 20.32
CA TYR A 69 7.01 4.89 20.68
C TYR A 69 8.18 3.98 20.24
N PRO A 70 8.90 3.35 21.19
CA PRO A 70 10.16 2.67 20.91
C PRO A 70 9.97 1.26 20.35
N SER A 71 8.79 0.66 20.49
CA SER A 71 8.53 -0.68 19.97
C SER A 71 8.25 -0.65 18.47
N MET A 72 8.55 -1.77 17.82
CA MET A 72 8.28 -1.94 16.39
C MET A 72 6.79 -1.82 16.06
N ARG A 73 6.49 -1.37 14.85
CA ARG A 73 5.13 -1.39 14.27
C ARG A 73 4.93 -2.67 13.48
N PRO A 74 3.99 -3.55 13.87
CA PRO A 74 3.71 -4.77 13.13
C PRO A 74 3.16 -4.47 11.75
N ILE A 75 3.67 -5.15 10.72
CA ILE A 75 3.25 -4.94 9.33
C ILE A 75 1.75 -5.21 9.14
N HIS A 76 1.19 -6.22 9.80
CA HIS A 76 -0.24 -6.54 9.70
C HIS A 76 -1.12 -5.41 10.25
N VAL A 77 -0.70 -4.70 11.31
CA VAL A 77 -1.45 -3.55 11.83
C VAL A 77 -1.46 -2.40 10.83
N VAL A 78 -0.31 -2.13 10.20
CA VAL A 78 -0.20 -1.10 9.16
C VAL A 78 -1.05 -1.46 7.93
N ALA A 79 -1.01 -2.73 7.52
CA ALA A 79 -1.83 -3.27 6.44
C ALA A 79 -3.33 -3.16 6.75
N ALA A 80 -3.74 -3.52 7.95
CA ALA A 80 -5.13 -3.41 8.40
C ALA A 80 -5.59 -1.95 8.45
N LEU A 81 -4.75 -1.05 8.97
CA LEU A 81 -5.06 0.38 9.06
C LEU A 81 -5.28 1.01 7.69
N THR A 82 -4.47 0.66 6.70
CA THR A 82 -4.63 1.16 5.34
C THR A 82 -5.91 0.62 4.67
N TRP A 83 -6.38 -0.57 5.05
CA TRP A 83 -7.70 -1.05 4.62
C TRP A 83 -8.83 -0.26 5.28
N VAL A 84 -8.83 -0.17 6.61
CA VAL A 84 -9.87 0.53 7.39
C VAL A 84 -10.01 2.00 7.01
N MET A 85 -8.89 2.69 6.78
CA MET A 85 -8.87 4.09 6.37
C MET A 85 -9.05 4.29 4.87
N MET A 86 -9.16 3.20 4.10
CA MET A 86 -9.28 3.19 2.65
C MET A 86 -8.20 4.04 1.97
N VAL A 87 -6.95 3.79 2.34
CA VAL A 87 -5.78 4.41 1.70
C VAL A 87 -4.86 3.37 1.11
N PRO A 88 -4.23 3.68 -0.03
CA PRO A 88 -3.13 2.89 -0.53
C PRO A 88 -1.97 2.80 0.48
N MET A 89 -1.28 1.65 0.51
CA MET A 89 -0.03 1.52 1.28
C MET A 89 1.03 2.55 0.84
N THR A 90 1.00 2.94 -0.43
CA THR A 90 1.89 3.96 -1.02
C THR A 90 1.75 5.33 -0.35
N THR A 91 0.56 5.66 0.15
CA THR A 91 0.32 6.92 0.86
C THR A 91 1.07 7.01 2.19
N PHE A 92 1.35 5.87 2.82
CA PHE A 92 2.18 5.82 4.02
C PHE A 92 3.69 5.93 3.70
N TYR A 93 4.07 5.83 2.42
CA TYR A 93 5.45 5.95 1.98
C TYR A 93 5.85 7.41 1.73
N TYR A 94 4.91 8.35 1.93
CA TYR A 94 5.16 9.79 1.89
C TYR A 94 6.23 10.23 2.91
N GLY A 95 6.19 9.71 4.14
CA GLY A 95 7.16 10.05 5.19
C GLY A 95 8.59 9.61 4.86
N LEU A 96 8.77 8.60 4.01
CA LEU A 96 10.07 8.03 3.67
C LEU A 96 10.84 8.81 2.60
N LYS A 97 10.31 9.95 2.13
CA LYS A 97 10.87 10.69 0.97
C LYS A 97 11.08 9.79 -0.25
N MET A 98 10.33 8.69 -0.38
CA MET A 98 10.32 7.85 -1.59
C MET A 98 9.64 8.55 -2.79
N LYS A 99 9.47 9.88 -2.73
CA LYS A 99 9.00 10.75 -3.82
C LYS A 99 9.74 10.43 -5.13
N GLU A 100 11.01 10.04 -5.05
CA GLU A 100 11.85 9.72 -6.20
C GLU A 100 11.47 8.42 -6.94
N GLN A 101 10.82 7.46 -6.27
CA GLN A 101 10.38 6.21 -6.91
C GLN A 101 9.02 6.33 -7.63
N TYR A 102 8.24 7.37 -7.34
CA TYR A 102 7.01 7.67 -8.07
C TYR A 102 7.16 9.00 -8.81
N ARG A 103 7.83 8.94 -9.97
CA ARG A 103 8.03 10.09 -10.87
C ARG A 103 6.70 10.83 -11.09
N GLY A 104 6.62 12.11 -10.67
CA GLY A 104 5.44 12.97 -10.86
C GLY A 104 4.55 13.18 -9.64
N MET A 105 4.85 12.54 -8.50
CA MET A 105 4.07 12.68 -7.27
C MET A 105 4.45 13.96 -6.49
N ASP A 106 3.80 15.08 -6.81
CA ASP A 106 3.84 16.29 -5.97
C ASP A 106 2.88 16.19 -4.78
N ASP A 107 2.96 17.14 -3.85
CA ASP A 107 2.14 17.12 -2.63
C ASP A 107 0.63 17.07 -2.94
N LYS A 108 0.21 17.57 -4.11
CA LYS A 108 -1.16 17.50 -4.61
C LYS A 108 -1.56 16.11 -5.09
N ALA A 109 -0.69 15.40 -5.79
CA ALA A 109 -0.94 13.99 -6.11
C ALA A 109 -1.08 13.15 -4.83
N ILE A 110 -0.32 13.45 -3.77
CA ILE A 110 -0.46 12.76 -2.47
C ILE A 110 -1.79 13.07 -1.80
N GLU A 111 -2.22 14.34 -1.80
CA GLU A 111 -3.55 14.72 -1.33
C GLU A 111 -4.66 13.96 -2.08
N ALA A 112 -4.51 13.76 -3.40
CA ALA A 112 -5.44 12.92 -4.16
C ALA A 112 -5.45 11.47 -3.69
N LEU A 113 -4.28 10.87 -3.48
CA LEU A 113 -4.16 9.47 -3.05
C LEU A 113 -4.82 9.22 -1.68
N LEU A 114 -4.80 10.20 -0.77
CA LEU A 114 -5.50 10.14 0.52
C LEU A 114 -7.02 10.02 0.39
N CYS A 115 -7.56 10.50 -0.73
CA CYS A 115 -8.99 10.63 -0.99
C CYS A 115 -9.53 9.49 -1.86
N ILE A 116 -8.78 9.01 -2.84
CA ILE A 116 -9.31 8.14 -3.92
C ILE A 116 -9.81 6.79 -3.44
N GLY A 117 -9.25 6.25 -2.36
CA GLY A 117 -9.69 4.97 -1.84
C GLY A 117 -11.10 5.03 -1.22
N ARG A 118 -11.62 6.22 -0.94
CA ARG A 118 -12.98 6.37 -0.38
C ARG A 118 -14.06 6.46 -1.43
N LEU A 119 -13.70 6.78 -2.67
CA LEU A 119 -14.66 6.97 -3.73
C LEU A 119 -15.17 5.61 -4.23
N PRO A 120 -16.49 5.41 -4.35
CA PRO A 120 -17.03 4.27 -5.06
C PRO A 120 -16.62 4.29 -6.54
N SER A 121 -16.70 3.15 -7.24
CA SER A 121 -16.29 3.02 -8.64
C SER A 121 -16.85 4.09 -9.57
N ASP A 122 -18.15 4.36 -9.47
CA ASP A 122 -18.82 5.30 -10.38
C ASP A 122 -18.31 6.73 -10.17
N GLN A 123 -18.15 7.15 -8.92
CA GLN A 123 -17.64 8.48 -8.61
C GLN A 123 -16.15 8.62 -8.94
N PHE A 124 -15.37 7.55 -8.79
CA PHE A 124 -13.98 7.53 -9.21
C PHE A 124 -13.86 7.72 -10.73
N ASN A 125 -14.65 6.97 -11.51
CA ASN A 125 -14.66 7.08 -12.97
C ASN A 125 -15.13 8.46 -13.44
N LEU A 126 -16.22 8.97 -12.87
CA LEU A 126 -16.71 10.32 -13.16
C LEU A 126 -15.68 11.40 -12.83
N TYR A 127 -14.95 11.23 -11.72
CA TYR A 127 -13.87 12.15 -11.36
C TYR A 127 -12.72 12.11 -12.39
N LEU A 128 -12.31 10.93 -12.86
CA LEU A 128 -11.30 10.81 -13.90
C LEU A 128 -11.74 11.48 -15.21
N GLU A 129 -13.01 11.32 -15.60
CA GLU A 129 -13.56 12.00 -16.77
C GLU A 129 -13.53 13.52 -16.62
N LEU A 130 -13.91 14.03 -15.45
CA LEU A 130 -13.83 15.46 -15.14
C LEU A 130 -12.40 15.96 -15.28
N VAL A 131 -11.43 15.26 -14.71
CA VAL A 131 -10.01 15.60 -14.80
C VAL A 131 -9.52 15.56 -16.25
N ALA A 132 -9.89 14.54 -17.01
CA ALA A 132 -9.55 14.42 -18.43
C ALA A 132 -10.12 15.60 -19.26
N ASN A 133 -11.31 16.09 -18.92
CA ASN A 133 -11.91 17.26 -19.57
C ASN A 133 -11.19 18.58 -19.25
N LEU A 134 -10.32 18.61 -18.24
CA LEU A 134 -9.47 19.77 -17.96
C LEU A 134 -8.18 19.78 -18.81
N MET A 135 -7.85 18.67 -19.48
CA MET A 135 -6.66 18.56 -20.33
C MET A 135 -6.91 19.18 -21.72
N ASP A 136 -5.86 19.54 -22.43
CA ASP A 136 -5.97 19.75 -23.88
C ASP A 136 -6.19 18.43 -24.61
N GLU A 137 -6.67 18.48 -25.86
CA GLU A 137 -7.09 17.30 -26.60
C GLU A 137 -5.96 16.28 -26.80
N ALA A 138 -4.73 16.74 -27.11
CA ALA A 138 -3.59 15.84 -27.30
C ALA A 138 -3.26 15.09 -26.00
N THR A 139 -3.15 15.84 -24.89
CA THR A 139 -2.88 15.28 -23.56
C THR A 139 -3.99 14.34 -23.09
N ARG A 140 -5.25 14.68 -23.40
CA ARG A 140 -6.41 13.85 -23.08
C ARG A 140 -6.34 12.51 -23.81
N GLN A 141 -6.02 12.50 -25.10
CA GLN A 141 -5.89 11.25 -25.87
C GLN A 141 -4.75 10.37 -25.35
N GLU A 142 -3.60 10.95 -24.97
CA GLU A 142 -2.53 10.21 -24.31
C GLU A 142 -3.00 9.54 -23.01
N PHE A 143 -3.72 10.28 -22.17
CA PHE A 143 -4.25 9.75 -20.90
C PHE A 143 -5.28 8.65 -21.13
N LEU A 144 -6.20 8.81 -22.10
CA LEU A 144 -7.19 7.79 -22.41
C LEU A 144 -6.56 6.51 -22.96
N ALA A 145 -5.52 6.63 -23.79
CA ALA A 145 -4.76 5.49 -24.27
C ALA A 145 -4.05 4.75 -23.11
N PHE A 146 -3.43 5.49 -22.19
CA PHE A 146 -2.82 4.93 -20.98
C PHE A 146 -3.86 4.21 -20.11
N LYS A 147 -5.03 4.82 -19.88
CA LYS A 147 -6.12 4.23 -19.11
C LYS A 147 -6.58 2.91 -19.73
N ALA A 148 -6.82 2.89 -21.03
CA ALA A 148 -7.27 1.69 -21.75
C ALA A 148 -6.22 0.56 -21.70
N ASP A 149 -4.93 0.88 -21.89
CA ASP A 149 -3.84 -0.08 -21.78
C ASP A 149 -3.79 -0.68 -20.36
N LEU A 150 -3.81 0.17 -19.34
CA LEU A 150 -3.77 -0.26 -17.94
C LEU A 150 -4.97 -1.14 -17.57
N GLU A 151 -6.19 -0.73 -17.92
CA GLU A 151 -7.41 -1.50 -17.67
C GLU A 151 -7.39 -2.85 -18.40
N SER A 152 -6.80 -2.92 -19.59
CA SER A 152 -6.68 -4.17 -20.36
C SER A 152 -5.73 -5.20 -19.71
N GLN A 153 -4.74 -4.74 -18.96
CA GLN A 153 -3.76 -5.59 -18.26
C GLN A 153 -4.32 -6.20 -16.96
N CYS A 154 -5.37 -5.58 -16.43
CA CYS A 154 -6.05 -5.97 -15.20
C CYS A 154 -7.29 -6.82 -15.51
N SER A 155 -7.09 -8.12 -15.65
CA SER A 155 -8.16 -9.11 -15.76
C SER A 155 -9.15 -9.00 -14.60
N LEU A 156 -10.45 -8.80 -14.91
CA LEU A 156 -11.61 -8.81 -14.00
C LEU A 156 -11.29 -8.29 -12.59
N LEU A 157 -11.12 -6.98 -12.46
CA LEU A 157 -11.12 -6.34 -11.15
C LEU A 157 -12.48 -6.60 -10.51
N ALA A 158 -12.48 -7.22 -9.32
CA ALA A 158 -13.67 -7.31 -8.50
C ALA A 158 -14.28 -5.90 -8.32
N ASN A 159 -15.60 -5.83 -8.21
CA ASN A 159 -16.27 -4.56 -8.00
C ASN A 159 -15.74 -3.93 -6.72
N TYR A 160 -15.07 -2.77 -6.85
CA TYR A 160 -14.40 -2.10 -5.75
C TYR A 160 -15.28 -1.90 -4.50
N ASN A 161 -16.57 -1.66 -4.72
CA ASN A 161 -17.53 -1.38 -3.67
C ASN A 161 -17.79 -2.61 -2.78
N ASP A 162 -17.48 -3.80 -3.27
CA ASP A 162 -17.61 -5.07 -2.54
C ASP A 162 -16.34 -5.40 -1.74
N LEU A 163 -15.28 -4.59 -1.88
CA LEU A 163 -13.95 -4.82 -1.29
C LEU A 163 -13.68 -3.96 -0.04
N LEU A 164 -14.72 -3.30 0.46
CA LEU A 164 -14.63 -2.43 1.63
C LEU A 164 -14.30 -3.24 2.89
N PRO A 165 -13.56 -2.65 3.84
CA PRO A 165 -13.27 -3.30 5.11
C PRO A 165 -14.56 -3.60 5.87
N PRO A 166 -14.58 -4.65 6.71
CA PRO A 166 -15.71 -4.89 7.59
C PRO A 166 -15.97 -3.69 8.50
N PRO A 167 -17.21 -3.55 9.04
CA PRO A 167 -17.53 -2.49 10.00
C PRO A 167 -16.59 -2.49 11.21
N VAL A 168 -16.27 -3.68 11.73
CA VAL A 168 -15.27 -3.91 12.77
C VAL A 168 -14.32 -5.00 12.30
N LEU A 169 -13.02 -4.71 12.26
CA LEU A 169 -11.98 -5.65 11.87
C LEU A 169 -11.31 -6.26 13.10
N ASP A 170 -11.40 -7.59 13.25
CA ASP A 170 -10.64 -8.32 14.26
C ASP A 170 -9.17 -8.41 13.83
N ILE A 171 -8.30 -7.71 14.56
CA ILE A 171 -6.90 -7.60 14.22
C ILE A 171 -6.15 -8.92 14.40
N HIS A 172 -6.57 -9.78 15.33
CA HIS A 172 -5.93 -11.07 15.58
C HIS A 172 -6.30 -12.05 14.48
N ALA A 173 -7.58 -12.13 14.12
CA ALA A 173 -8.02 -12.94 12.99
C ALA A 173 -7.35 -12.47 11.69
N PHE A 174 -7.28 -11.15 11.48
CA PHE A 174 -6.57 -10.56 10.34
C PHE A 174 -5.09 -10.94 10.33
N ALA A 175 -4.39 -10.85 11.48
CA ALA A 175 -2.98 -11.24 11.59
C ALA A 175 -2.76 -12.71 11.25
N ILE A 176 -3.62 -13.61 11.73
CA ILE A 176 -3.54 -15.05 11.46
C ILE A 176 -3.62 -15.30 9.95
N ASP A 177 -4.65 -14.77 9.28
CA ASP A 177 -4.85 -14.99 7.85
C ASP A 177 -3.78 -14.29 7.00
N TYR A 178 -3.36 -13.09 7.41
CA TYR A 178 -2.30 -12.31 6.76
C TYR A 178 -0.97 -13.06 6.81
N TYR A 179 -0.51 -13.49 7.99
CA TYR A 179 0.79 -14.16 8.11
C TYR A 179 0.78 -15.57 7.51
N ARG A 180 -0.36 -16.28 7.54
CA ARG A 180 -0.51 -17.52 6.78
C ARG A 180 -0.30 -17.29 5.29
N SER A 181 -0.91 -16.25 4.75
CA SER A 181 -0.77 -15.88 3.33
C SER A 181 0.68 -15.52 2.97
N VAL A 182 1.32 -14.69 3.81
CA VAL A 182 2.74 -14.32 3.67
C VAL A 182 3.64 -15.56 3.72
N ALA A 183 3.43 -16.47 4.67
CA ALA A 183 4.23 -17.69 4.79
C ALA A 183 4.19 -18.55 3.52
N ILE A 184 2.99 -18.76 2.95
CA ILE A 184 2.82 -19.53 1.72
C ILE A 184 3.49 -18.83 0.53
N THR A 185 3.24 -17.53 0.38
CA THR A 185 3.67 -16.77 -0.80
C THR A 185 5.15 -16.44 -0.78
N VAL A 186 5.75 -16.11 0.37
CA VAL A 186 7.18 -15.91 0.55
C VAL A 186 7.94 -17.21 0.28
N LYS A 187 7.46 -18.35 0.83
CA LYS A 187 8.07 -19.65 0.55
C LYS A 187 8.02 -20.00 -0.93
N ARG A 188 6.85 -19.82 -1.57
CA ARG A 188 6.69 -20.04 -3.02
C ARG A 188 7.65 -19.16 -3.82
N PHE A 189 7.72 -17.87 -3.50
CA PHE A 189 8.64 -16.93 -4.14
C PHE A 189 10.10 -17.37 -3.98
N ARG A 190 10.53 -17.72 -2.77
CA ARG A 190 11.90 -18.21 -2.51
C ARG A 190 12.22 -19.44 -3.37
N GLU A 191 11.30 -20.42 -3.39
CA GLU A 191 11.49 -21.68 -4.11
C GLU A 191 11.47 -21.49 -5.64
N GLU A 192 10.56 -20.68 -6.16
CA GLU A 192 10.43 -20.37 -7.59
C GLU A 192 11.70 -19.71 -8.16
N TYR A 193 12.30 -18.79 -7.39
CA TYR A 193 13.52 -18.08 -7.80
C TYR A 193 14.82 -18.70 -7.26
N ASN A 194 14.75 -19.88 -6.62
CA ASN A 194 15.89 -20.58 -6.02
C ASN A 194 16.73 -19.69 -5.07
N ILE A 195 16.09 -18.84 -4.28
CA ILE A 195 16.77 -17.92 -3.36
C ILE A 195 17.18 -18.69 -2.10
N PRO A 196 18.47 -18.70 -1.70
CA PRO A 196 18.88 -19.30 -0.44
C PRO A 196 18.24 -18.62 0.77
N VAL A 197 17.95 -19.38 1.83
CA VAL A 197 17.40 -18.85 3.10
C VAL A 197 18.29 -17.74 3.68
N GLU A 198 19.60 -17.94 3.64
CA GLU A 198 20.59 -16.94 4.04
C GLU A 198 20.41 -15.63 3.27
N THR A 199 20.31 -15.68 1.94
CA THR A 199 20.15 -14.49 1.10
C THR A 199 18.85 -13.74 1.41
N ILE A 200 17.71 -14.43 1.42
CA ILE A 200 16.42 -13.76 1.64
C ILE A 200 16.27 -13.26 3.07
N SER A 201 16.75 -13.99 4.08
CA SER A 201 16.73 -13.52 5.48
C SER A 201 17.52 -12.22 5.64
N ARG A 202 18.72 -12.15 5.04
CA ARG A 202 19.55 -10.93 5.02
C ARG A 202 18.86 -9.78 4.30
N VAL A 203 18.29 -10.02 3.12
CA VAL A 203 17.52 -9.01 2.37
C VAL A 203 16.38 -8.45 3.23
N LEU A 204 15.62 -9.33 3.90
CA LEU A 204 14.50 -8.96 4.76
C LEU A 204 14.92 -8.37 6.11
N GLY A 205 16.22 -8.33 6.44
CA GLY A 205 16.72 -7.83 7.72
C GLY A 205 16.29 -8.70 8.91
N LEU A 206 16.23 -10.02 8.69
CA LEU A 206 15.82 -11.04 9.66
C LEU A 206 16.98 -11.99 9.93
N SER A 207 17.04 -12.55 11.14
CA SER A 207 17.84 -13.76 11.35
C SER A 207 17.23 -14.95 10.61
N GLU A 208 18.03 -15.94 10.25
CA GLU A 208 17.53 -17.18 9.64
C GLU A 208 16.43 -17.84 10.50
N TYR A 209 16.57 -17.80 11.83
CA TYR A 209 15.52 -18.27 12.74
C TYR A 209 14.20 -17.52 12.57
N GLN A 210 14.25 -16.18 12.51
CA GLN A 210 13.06 -15.36 12.28
C GLN A 210 12.46 -15.62 10.89
N TYR A 211 13.31 -15.83 9.88
CA TYR A 211 12.88 -16.17 8.53
C TYR A 211 12.18 -17.54 8.47
N HIS A 212 12.71 -18.55 9.16
CA HIS A 212 12.03 -19.85 9.26
C HIS A 212 10.67 -19.75 9.94
N ILE A 213 10.49 -18.83 10.90
CA ILE A 213 9.17 -18.53 11.46
C ILE A 213 8.27 -17.85 10.42
N LEU A 214 8.80 -16.95 9.59
CA LEU A 214 8.04 -16.26 8.55
C LEU A 214 7.45 -17.22 7.52
N GLU A 215 8.14 -18.31 7.18
CA GLU A 215 7.65 -19.36 6.26
C GLU A 215 6.78 -20.42 6.94
N ASP A 216 6.64 -20.40 8.27
CA ASP A 216 5.87 -21.42 9.00
C ASP A 216 4.41 -20.99 9.14
N VAL A 217 3.53 -21.63 8.36
CA VAL A 217 2.08 -21.37 8.36
C VAL A 217 1.40 -21.59 9.71
N ASN A 218 2.04 -22.31 10.64
CA ASN A 218 1.50 -22.59 11.97
C ASN A 218 2.02 -21.63 13.05
N LYS A 219 2.97 -20.74 12.71
CA LYS A 219 3.52 -19.77 13.65
C LYS A 219 3.13 -18.37 13.26
N ILE A 220 2.44 -17.70 14.18
CA ILE A 220 2.10 -16.29 14.06
C ILE A 220 3.06 -15.50 14.92
N ARG A 221 3.81 -14.60 14.30
CA ARG A 221 4.71 -13.68 14.97
C ARG A 221 4.61 -12.29 14.35
N ASP A 222 4.75 -11.28 15.19
CA ASP A 222 4.84 -9.91 14.71
C ASP A 222 6.15 -9.64 13.98
N PHE A 223 6.02 -9.11 12.78
CA PHE A 223 7.11 -8.74 11.89
C PHE A 223 7.11 -7.23 11.64
N PRO A 224 8.28 -6.57 11.65
CA PRO A 224 8.37 -5.13 11.42
C PRO A 224 7.85 -4.75 10.04
N VAL A 225 7.18 -3.60 9.96
CA VAL A 225 6.70 -3.00 8.71
C VAL A 225 7.80 -2.87 7.64
N ALA A 226 9.06 -2.74 8.06
CA ALA A 226 10.23 -2.67 7.18
C ALA A 226 10.35 -3.86 6.21
N ILE A 227 9.86 -5.05 6.56
CA ILE A 227 9.94 -6.25 5.70
C ILE A 227 9.22 -6.05 4.37
N GLY A 228 8.07 -5.36 4.37
CA GLY A 228 7.33 -5.07 3.14
C GLY A 228 8.10 -4.16 2.17
N PHE A 229 8.95 -3.27 2.71
CA PHE A 229 9.84 -2.43 1.90
C PHE A 229 11.04 -3.19 1.40
N ARG A 230 11.68 -3.96 2.29
CA ARG A 230 12.87 -4.74 1.98
C ARG A 230 12.63 -5.76 0.87
N VAL A 231 11.48 -6.44 0.89
CA VAL A 231 11.14 -7.40 -0.18
C VAL A 231 10.98 -6.69 -1.53
N LYS A 232 10.32 -5.53 -1.55
CA LYS A 232 10.12 -4.76 -2.79
C LYS A 232 11.45 -4.21 -3.32
N LEU A 233 12.25 -3.60 -2.45
CA LEU A 233 13.51 -2.96 -2.83
C LEU A 233 14.60 -3.97 -3.18
N GLY A 234 14.77 -5.01 -2.35
CA GLY A 234 15.81 -6.01 -2.54
C GLY A 234 15.61 -6.80 -3.83
N PHE A 235 14.38 -7.23 -4.10
CA PHE A 235 14.07 -8.04 -5.29
C PHE A 235 13.55 -7.23 -6.47
N HIS A 236 13.57 -5.89 -6.38
CA HIS A 236 13.15 -4.98 -7.45
C HIS A 236 11.74 -5.25 -7.98
N LEU A 237 10.83 -5.62 -7.07
CA LEU A 237 9.47 -5.99 -7.44
C LEU A 237 8.67 -4.74 -7.84
N SER A 238 7.88 -4.87 -8.92
CA SER A 238 6.94 -3.82 -9.32
C SER A 238 5.84 -3.63 -8.26
N SER A 239 5.47 -4.72 -7.59
CA SER A 239 4.44 -4.78 -6.55
C SER A 239 4.74 -5.88 -5.52
N HIS A 240 4.30 -5.67 -4.28
CA HIS A 240 4.32 -6.70 -3.22
C HIS A 240 2.90 -7.21 -2.89
N VAL A 241 1.90 -6.84 -3.70
CA VAL A 241 0.48 -7.19 -3.46
C VAL A 241 0.26 -8.71 -3.49
N ASN A 242 1.06 -9.44 -4.26
CA ASN A 242 0.93 -10.90 -4.39
C ASN A 242 1.20 -11.66 -3.09
N PHE A 243 1.88 -11.07 -2.09
CA PHE A 243 2.13 -11.73 -0.81
C PHE A 243 0.89 -11.89 0.06
N THR A 244 -0.24 -11.30 -0.32
CA THR A 244 -1.52 -11.45 0.39
C THR A 244 -2.52 -12.31 -0.38
N SER A 245 -2.14 -12.88 -1.54
CA SER A 245 -3.03 -13.63 -2.44
C SER A 245 -3.64 -14.91 -1.86
N GLU A 246 -3.06 -15.46 -0.79
CA GLU A 246 -3.49 -16.70 -0.14
C GLU A 246 -4.34 -16.46 1.13
N MET A 247 -4.77 -15.21 1.38
CA MET A 247 -5.70 -14.86 2.45
C MET A 247 -7.07 -15.49 2.15
N ARG A 248 -7.65 -16.19 3.14
CA ARG A 248 -8.92 -16.92 2.99
C ARG A 248 -10.06 -16.32 3.78
N GLN A 249 -9.77 -15.76 4.94
CA GLN A 249 -10.77 -15.13 5.80
C GLN A 249 -11.05 -13.70 5.38
N PHE A 250 -10.04 -12.99 4.86
CA PHE A 250 -10.18 -11.62 4.35
C PHE A 250 -9.64 -11.49 2.92
N PRO A 251 -10.15 -12.27 1.95
CA PRO A 251 -9.68 -12.23 0.56
C PRO A 251 -9.88 -10.86 -0.11
N GLU A 252 -10.88 -10.10 0.34
CA GLU A 252 -11.21 -8.76 -0.14
C GLU A 252 -10.05 -7.79 0.08
N PHE A 253 -9.24 -8.00 1.12
CA PHE A 253 -8.04 -7.20 1.37
C PHE A 253 -7.06 -7.26 0.20
N HIS A 254 -6.75 -8.47 -0.28
CA HIS A 254 -5.84 -8.66 -1.40
C HIS A 254 -6.41 -8.07 -2.69
N GLN A 255 -7.68 -8.36 -2.97
CA GLN A 255 -8.37 -7.84 -4.16
C GLN A 255 -8.41 -6.31 -4.15
N LEU A 256 -8.70 -5.70 -2.99
CA LEU A 256 -8.69 -4.25 -2.83
C LEU A 256 -7.32 -3.67 -3.21
N ARG A 257 -6.22 -4.31 -2.80
CA ARG A 257 -4.88 -3.82 -3.14
C ARG A 257 -4.60 -3.83 -4.63
N GLN A 258 -5.11 -4.82 -5.36
CA GLN A 258 -5.00 -4.86 -6.82
C GLN A 258 -5.76 -3.70 -7.46
N VAL A 259 -7.02 -3.48 -7.04
CA VAL A 259 -7.83 -2.37 -7.57
C VAL A 259 -7.26 -1.01 -7.18
N GLN A 260 -6.82 -0.83 -5.92
CA GLN A 260 -6.19 0.40 -5.45
C GLN A 260 -4.92 0.72 -6.23
N HIS A 261 -4.09 -0.28 -6.56
CA HIS A 261 -2.89 -0.04 -7.37
C HIS A 261 -3.23 0.57 -8.74
N VAL A 262 -4.26 0.07 -9.42
CA VAL A 262 -4.74 0.64 -10.70
C VAL A 262 -5.24 2.07 -10.51
N ARG A 263 -6.07 2.29 -9.49
CA ARG A 263 -6.61 3.63 -9.19
C ARG A 263 -5.50 4.64 -8.88
N ASP A 264 -4.48 4.23 -8.12
CA ASP A 264 -3.32 5.03 -7.81
C ASP A 264 -2.60 5.47 -9.08
N MET A 265 -2.31 4.53 -9.99
CA MET A 265 -1.61 4.84 -11.23
C MET A 265 -2.42 5.76 -12.13
N LEU A 266 -3.73 5.54 -12.27
CA LEU A 266 -4.61 6.42 -13.05
C LEU A 266 -4.62 7.84 -12.50
N ILE A 267 -4.71 7.99 -11.17
CA ILE A 267 -4.74 9.30 -10.53
C ILE A 267 -3.39 10.00 -10.63
N VAL A 268 -2.29 9.30 -10.36
CA VAL A 268 -0.96 9.89 -10.48
C VAL A 268 -0.71 10.34 -11.92
N GLU A 269 -1.05 9.52 -12.91
CA GLU A 269 -0.91 9.88 -14.32
C GLU A 269 -1.77 11.11 -14.65
N ALA A 270 -3.07 11.08 -14.32
CA ALA A 270 -3.99 12.19 -14.58
C ALA A 270 -3.52 13.49 -13.93
N MET A 271 -3.09 13.44 -12.67
CA MET A 271 -2.61 14.60 -11.91
C MET A 271 -1.27 15.13 -12.43
N SER A 272 -0.43 14.27 -13.03
CA SER A 272 0.85 14.69 -13.64
C SER A 272 0.66 15.54 -14.90
N LYS A 273 -0.46 15.33 -15.62
CA LYS A 273 -0.81 16.09 -16.83
C LYS A 273 -1.38 17.47 -16.55
N LEU A 274 -1.95 17.68 -15.36
CA LEU A 274 -2.50 18.98 -14.97
C LEU A 274 -1.41 19.92 -14.44
N ARG A 275 -1.57 21.23 -14.69
CA ARG A 275 -0.68 22.29 -14.19
C ARG A 275 -1.46 23.46 -13.59
N GLY A 276 -0.80 24.19 -12.68
CA GLY A 276 -1.29 25.44 -12.12
C GLY A 276 -2.69 25.33 -11.50
N VAL A 277 -3.59 26.24 -11.88
CA VAL A 277 -4.94 26.37 -11.32
C VAL A 277 -5.78 25.10 -11.56
N LYS A 278 -5.69 24.48 -12.75
CA LYS A 278 -6.46 23.27 -13.08
C LYS A 278 -6.14 22.13 -12.11
N LYS A 279 -4.85 21.94 -11.79
CA LYS A 279 -4.39 20.92 -10.84
C LYS A 279 -4.95 21.17 -9.44
N LYS A 280 -4.91 22.43 -8.98
CA LYS A 280 -5.45 22.84 -7.68
C LYS A 280 -6.96 22.59 -7.59
N SER A 281 -7.73 23.00 -8.60
CA SER A 281 -9.18 22.80 -8.63
C SER A 281 -9.56 21.32 -8.67
N ALA A 282 -8.83 20.49 -9.42
CA ALA A 282 -9.06 19.05 -9.45
C ALA A 282 -8.90 18.40 -8.06
N ILE A 283 -7.90 18.82 -7.28
CA ILE A 283 -7.71 18.34 -5.90
C ILE A 283 -8.80 18.85 -4.97
N GLU A 284 -9.20 20.12 -5.09
CA GLU A 284 -10.26 20.67 -4.26
C GLU A 284 -11.58 19.90 -4.49
N ILE A 285 -11.93 19.63 -5.75
CA ILE A 285 -13.11 18.81 -6.08
C ILE A 285 -13.01 17.43 -5.45
N LEU A 286 -11.88 16.74 -5.62
CA LEU A 286 -11.67 15.41 -5.07
C LEU A 286 -11.75 15.38 -3.54
N SER A 287 -11.15 16.36 -2.88
CA SER A 287 -11.19 16.48 -1.42
C SER A 287 -12.61 16.64 -0.92
N HIS A 288 -13.41 17.52 -1.54
CA HIS A 288 -14.82 17.69 -1.18
C HIS A 288 -15.64 16.43 -1.47
N LEU A 289 -15.46 15.82 -2.64
CA LEU A 289 -16.15 14.59 -3.02
C LEU A 289 -15.85 13.45 -2.04
N SER A 290 -14.59 13.29 -1.64
CA SER A 290 -14.18 12.24 -0.68
C SER A 290 -14.78 12.40 0.71
N LYS A 291 -15.17 13.63 1.11
CA LYS A 291 -15.84 13.88 2.40
C LYS A 291 -17.30 13.46 2.40
N VAL A 292 -17.92 13.34 1.22
CA VAL A 292 -19.30 12.83 1.08
C VAL A 292 -19.33 11.33 1.33
N TYR A 293 -18.25 10.62 0.99
CA TYR A 293 -18.13 9.16 1.11
C TYR A 293 -17.26 8.79 2.31
N ILE A 294 -17.81 8.94 3.53
CA ILE A 294 -17.29 8.45 4.82
C ILE A 294 -18.47 8.16 5.75
#